data_AF-A0A6N8UU97-F1
#
_entry.id   AF-A0A6N8UU97-F1
#
_cell.length_a   1.000
_cell.length_b   1.000
_cell.length_c   1.000
_cell.angle_alpha   90.00
_cell.angle_beta   90.00
_cell.angle_gamma   90.00
#
_symmetry.space_group_name_H-M   'P 1'
#
loop_
_entity.id
_entity.type
_entity.pdbx_description
1 polymer ?
#
loop_
_entity_poly.entity_id
_entity_poly.type
_entity_poly.pdbx_seq_one_letter_code
_entity_poly.pdbx_strand_id
1 'polypeptide(L)'
;MKQIPSPREFERIQALPPYVFAEVNAMKDAARAAGEDVIDLGMGNPDLAPPDHVVDKLVETVRNPRVHRYSASRGIRGLRRAVAGYY
;
A
#
# COMPACT_ATOMS: atom_id res chain seq x y z
N MET A 1 -38.48 -7.88 22.02
CA MET A 1 -37.17 -7.32 21.61
C MET A 1 -36.15 -8.46 21.60
N LYS A 2 -35.54 -8.78 20.46
CA LYS A 2 -34.46 -9.80 20.39
C LYS A 2 -33.14 -9.12 20.76
N GLN A 3 -32.46 -9.66 21.75
CA GLN A 3 -31.15 -9.21 22.22
C GLN A 3 -30.14 -9.36 21.07
N ILE A 4 -29.44 -8.28 20.71
CA ILE A 4 -28.36 -8.32 19.72
C ILE A 4 -27.22 -9.10 20.35
N PRO A 5 -26.72 -10.20 19.74
CA PRO A 5 -25.59 -10.93 20.30
C PRO A 5 -24.37 -10.00 20.39
N SER A 6 -23.66 -10.06 21.51
CA SER A 6 -22.37 -9.36 21.71
C SER A 6 -21.41 -9.67 20.56
N PRO A 7 -20.48 -8.77 20.19
CA PRO A 7 -19.56 -9.00 19.09
C PRO A 7 -18.85 -10.33 19.30
N ARG A 8 -19.03 -11.29 18.38
CA ARG A 8 -18.20 -12.49 18.38
C ARG A 8 -16.77 -12.03 18.11
N GLU A 9 -15.88 -12.28 19.04
CA GLU A 9 -14.46 -12.04 18.84
C GLU A 9 -13.96 -12.95 17.70
N PHE A 10 -13.31 -12.35 16.70
CA PHE A 10 -12.77 -13.07 15.56
C PHE A 10 -11.36 -13.58 15.91
N GLU A 11 -11.22 -14.87 16.20
CA GLU A 11 -9.95 -15.50 16.62
C GLU A 11 -8.78 -15.15 15.70
N ARG A 12 -8.99 -15.11 14.37
CA ARG A 12 -7.95 -14.74 13.40
C ARG A 12 -7.44 -13.31 13.51
N ILE A 13 -8.30 -12.38 13.93
CA ILE A 13 -7.90 -10.98 14.14
C ILE A 13 -7.08 -10.86 15.43
N GLN A 14 -7.48 -11.58 16.48
CA GLN A 14 -6.75 -11.60 17.76
C GLN A 14 -5.37 -12.26 17.67
N ALA A 15 -5.19 -13.19 16.72
CA ALA A 15 -3.92 -13.86 16.47
C ALA A 15 -2.91 -13.00 15.67
N LEU A 16 -3.28 -11.81 15.20
CA LEU A 16 -2.34 -10.94 14.48
C LEU A 16 -1.29 -10.39 15.43
N PRO A 17 0.01 -10.50 15.10
CA PRO A 17 1.07 -9.93 15.94
C PRO A 17 0.98 -8.40 15.95
N PRO A 18 1.49 -7.74 17.00
CA PRO A 18 1.65 -6.29 17.02
C PRO A 18 2.44 -5.78 15.80
N TYR A 19 2.00 -4.67 15.23
CA TYR A 19 2.68 -4.06 14.10
C TYR A 19 3.85 -3.19 14.58
N VAL A 20 5.02 -3.81 14.71
CA VAL A 20 6.25 -3.21 15.27
C VAL A 20 6.60 -1.85 14.61
N PHE A 21 6.38 -1.71 13.30
CA PHE A 21 6.69 -0.46 12.59
C PHE A 21 5.80 0.71 13.02
N ALA A 22 4.59 0.50 13.52
CA ALA A 22 3.79 1.60 14.07
C ALA A 22 4.42 2.18 15.32
N GLU A 23 4.94 1.34 16.22
CA GLU A 23 5.61 1.81 17.44
C GLU A 23 6.90 2.56 17.10
N VAL A 24 7.71 2.00 16.20
CA VAL A 24 8.96 2.66 15.75
C VAL A 24 8.67 3.98 15.05
N ASN A 25 7.61 4.07 14.23
CA ASN A 25 7.21 5.32 13.59
C ASN A 25 6.75 6.36 14.63
N ALA A 26 5.96 5.96 15.64
CA ALA A 26 5.55 6.86 16.72
C ALA A 26 6.75 7.43 17.50
N MET A 27 7.76 6.59 17.79
CA MET A 27 9.01 7.02 18.43
C MET A 27 9.80 8.00 17.55
N LYS A 28 9.93 7.71 16.26
CA LYS A 28 10.60 8.59 15.29
C LYS A 28 9.91 9.94 15.16
N ASP A 29 8.59 9.95 15.10
CA ASP A 29 7.81 11.18 14.97
C ASP A 29 7.90 12.03 16.25
N ALA A 30 7.92 11.39 17.43
CA ALA A 30 8.17 12.08 18.70
C ALA A 30 9.58 12.70 18.77
N ALA A 31 10.62 11.97 18.38
CA ALA A 31 12.00 12.47 18.34
C ALA A 31 12.15 13.64 17.35
N ARG A 32 11.57 13.53 16.15
CA ARG A 32 11.52 14.64 15.17
C ARG A 32 10.81 15.86 15.74
N ALA A 33 9.68 15.68 16.42
CA ALA A 33 8.94 16.77 17.05
C ALA A 33 9.72 17.44 18.19
N ALA A 34 10.61 16.70 18.86
CA ALA A 34 11.55 17.22 19.85
C ALA A 34 12.76 17.95 19.22
N GLY A 35 12.87 17.98 17.89
CA GLY A 35 13.96 18.63 17.16
C GLY A 35 15.21 17.77 17.00
N GLU A 36 15.12 16.47 17.24
CA GLU A 36 16.24 15.54 17.03
C GLU A 36 16.46 15.26 15.53
N ASP A 37 17.74 15.11 15.14
CA ASP A 37 18.12 14.72 13.79
C ASP A 37 18.03 13.19 13.63
N VAL A 38 16.92 12.72 13.07
CA VAL A 38 16.59 11.30 12.95
C VAL A 38 16.96 10.75 11.57
N ILE A 39 17.99 9.91 11.52
CA ILE A 39 18.36 9.14 10.33
C ILE A 39 17.50 7.86 10.27
N ASP A 40 16.61 7.79 9.28
CA ASP A 40 15.64 6.71 9.14
C ASP A 40 16.11 5.65 8.13
N LEU A 41 16.67 4.55 8.65
CA LEU A 41 17.04 3.37 7.87
C LEU A 41 16.06 2.20 8.07
N GLY A 42 14.90 2.47 8.68
CA GLY A 42 13.99 1.44 9.18
C GLY A 42 13.00 0.90 8.14
N MET A 43 12.76 1.63 7.05
CA MET A 43 11.82 1.22 6.00
C MET A 43 12.51 1.17 4.63
N GLY A 44 12.31 0.06 3.91
CA GLY A 44 12.82 -0.13 2.54
C GLY A 44 12.02 0.62 1.46
N ASN A 45 11.48 1.79 1.78
CA ASN A 45 10.79 2.62 0.80
C ASN A 45 11.83 3.36 -0.04
N PRO A 46 11.80 3.24 -1.38
CA PRO A 46 12.70 4.01 -2.22
C PRO A 46 12.41 5.52 -2.08
N ASP A 47 13.46 6.31 -2.07
CA ASP A 47 13.46 7.78 -2.01
C ASP A 47 13.33 8.43 -3.40
N LEU A 48 13.64 7.67 -4.45
CA LEU A 48 13.58 8.14 -5.84
C LEU A 48 12.17 8.11 -6.41
N ALA A 49 11.88 9.09 -7.27
CA ALA A 49 10.65 9.12 -8.05
C ALA A 49 10.56 7.94 -9.04
N PRO A 50 9.36 7.48 -9.39
CA PRO A 50 9.18 6.54 -10.50
C PRO A 50 9.75 7.12 -11.81
N PRO A 51 10.28 6.29 -12.73
CA PRO A 51 10.76 6.77 -14.03
C PRO A 51 9.67 7.49 -14.84
N ASP A 52 10.04 8.58 -15.54
CA ASP A 52 9.10 9.45 -16.26
C ASP A 52 8.16 8.69 -17.20
N HIS A 53 8.67 7.72 -17.97
CA HIS A 53 7.87 6.94 -18.91
C HIS A 53 6.73 6.13 -18.23
N VAL A 54 6.89 5.76 -16.96
CA VAL A 54 5.83 5.09 -16.18
C VAL A 54 4.75 6.10 -15.79
N VAL A 55 5.15 7.28 -15.33
CA VAL A 55 4.25 8.38 -14.97
C VAL A 55 3.46 8.83 -16.21
N ASP A 56 4.14 9.05 -17.33
CA ASP A 56 3.52 9.44 -18.60
C ASP A 56 2.49 8.41 -19.06
N LYS A 57 2.80 7.11 -18.95
CA LYS A 57 1.86 6.06 -19.33
C LYS A 57 0.64 6.01 -18.42
N LEU A 58 0.83 6.27 -17.13
CA LEU A 58 -0.29 6.40 -16.18
C LEU A 58 -1.21 7.57 -16.57
N VAL A 59 -0.63 8.74 -16.85
CA VAL A 59 -1.39 9.95 -17.26
C VAL A 59 -2.13 9.73 -18.58
N GLU A 60 -1.47 9.12 -19.57
CA GLU A 60 -2.12 8.74 -20.84
C GLU A 60 -3.31 7.81 -20.59
N THR A 61 -3.11 6.79 -19.75
CA THR A 61 -4.11 5.76 -19.48
C THR A 61 -5.32 6.32 -18.74
N VAL A 62 -5.13 7.13 -17.69
CA VAL A 62 -6.25 7.67 -16.89
C VAL A 62 -7.14 8.63 -17.68
N ARG A 63 -6.59 9.30 -18.70
CA ARG A 63 -7.35 10.18 -19.62
C ARG A 63 -8.25 9.41 -20.60
N ASN A 64 -8.09 8.09 -20.74
CA ASN A 64 -8.90 7.28 -21.64
C ASN A 64 -10.21 6.83 -20.95
N PRO A 65 -11.40 7.32 -21.36
CA PRO A 65 -12.65 6.96 -20.69
C PRO A 65 -13.00 5.46 -20.78
N ARG A 66 -12.37 4.72 -21.70
CA ARG A 66 -12.60 3.27 -21.85
C ARG A 66 -12.02 2.44 -20.71
N VAL A 67 -11.07 2.98 -19.92
CA VAL A 67 -10.39 2.23 -18.85
C VAL A 67 -10.98 2.46 -17.46
N HIS A 68 -12.02 3.29 -17.33
CA HIS A 68 -12.62 3.65 -16.03
C HIS A 68 -13.51 2.56 -15.43
N ARG A 69 -13.84 1.52 -16.20
CA ARG A 69 -14.67 0.41 -15.73
C ARG A 69 -13.82 -0.62 -15.00
N TYR A 70 -14.48 -1.57 -14.34
CA TYR A 70 -13.81 -2.69 -13.70
C TYR A 70 -12.82 -3.39 -14.63
N SER A 71 -11.62 -3.65 -14.10
CA SER A 71 -10.61 -4.45 -14.79
C SER A 71 -10.95 -5.94 -14.73
N ALA A 72 -10.29 -6.74 -15.56
CA ALA A 72 -10.42 -8.19 -15.48
C ALA A 72 -9.85 -8.70 -14.14
N SER A 73 -10.55 -9.64 -13.48
CA SER A 73 -10.16 -10.18 -12.17
C SER A 73 -8.75 -10.78 -12.14
N ARG A 74 -8.30 -11.34 -13.27
CA ARG A 74 -6.95 -11.91 -13.42
C ARG A 74 -5.89 -10.88 -13.83
N GLY A 75 -6.22 -9.60 -13.91
CA GLY A 75 -5.37 -8.53 -14.44
C GLY A 75 -5.48 -8.32 -15.95
N ILE A 76 -5.16 -7.11 -16.39
CA ILE A 76 -5.27 -6.70 -17.80
C ILE A 76 -4.32 -7.51 -18.71
N ARG A 77 -4.78 -7.84 -19.92
CA ARG A 77 -4.03 -8.70 -20.86
C ARG A 77 -2.66 -8.10 -21.25
N GLY A 78 -2.56 -6.77 -21.33
CA GLY A 78 -1.30 -6.07 -21.64
C GLY A 78 -0.24 -6.34 -20.57
N LEU A 79 -0.56 -6.08 -19.31
CA LEU A 79 0.33 -6.31 -18.18
C LEU A 79 0.78 -7.78 -18.09
N ARG A 80 -0.17 -8.72 -18.19
CA ARG A 80 0.17 -10.15 -18.12
C ARG A 80 1.16 -10.59 -19.20
N ARG A 81 1.02 -10.07 -20.43
CA ARG A 81 1.97 -10.35 -21.51
C ARG A 81 3.34 -9.71 -21.27
N ALA A 82 3.37 -8.48 -20.76
CA ALA A 82 4.62 -7.80 -20.45
C ALA A 82 5.41 -8.54 -19.35
N VAL A 83 4.75 -8.95 -18.27
CA VAL A 83 5.38 -9.71 -17.19
C VAL A 83 5.91 -11.06 -17.70
N ALA A 84 5.13 -11.79 -18.50
CA ALA A 84 5.55 -13.07 -19.07
C ALA A 84 6.69 -12.96 -20.10
N GLY A 85 6.95 -11.78 -20.65
CA GLY A 85 8.12 -11.55 -21.51
C GLY A 85 9.34 -11.03 -20.75
N TYR A 86 9.17 -10.59 -19.51
CA TYR A 86 10.25 -10.10 -18.66
C TYR A 86 10.95 -11.24 -17.89
N TYR A 87 10.15 -12.19 -17.39
CA TYR A 87 10.63 -13.43 -16.76
C TYR A 87 10.75 -14.56 -17.78
#